data_AF-A0A496ZVW5-F1
#
_entry.id   AF-A0A496ZVW5-F1
#
_cell.length_a   1.000
_cell.length_b   1.000
_cell.length_c   1.000
_cell.angle_alpha   90.00
_cell.angle_beta   90.00
_cell.angle_gamma   90.00
#
_symmetry.space_group_name_H-M   'P 1'
#
loop_
_entity.id
_entity.type
_entity.pdbx_description
1 polymer ?
#
loop_
_entity_poly.entity_id
_entity_poly.type
_entity_poly.pdbx_seq_one_letter_code
_entity_poly.pdbx_strand_id
1 'polypeptide(L)'
;MKKILTILFLVLPVILICLPIPEFDAFHKQITLQTAKWQGTHSPQEDSREYEVGDTQTYWSWDLSIMPPTWIQTPATCRAVGEHCYVFVADDQWNINMDQSDVDIVFNYLENETMNSTDYGAIEMDINLFGPIPDEIDNDP
;
A
#
# COMPACT_ATOMS: atom_id res chain seq x y z
N MET A 1 19.39 -63.06 13.34
CA MET A 1 17.94 -62.78 13.16
C MET A 1 17.49 -61.45 13.79
N LYS A 2 17.99 -61.02 14.96
CA LYS A 2 17.60 -59.73 15.59
C LYS A 2 17.95 -58.46 14.79
N LYS A 3 19.05 -58.44 14.01
CA LYS A 3 19.51 -57.22 13.29
C LYS A 3 18.69 -56.86 12.03
N ILE A 4 18.04 -57.83 11.40
CA ILE A 4 17.23 -57.61 10.18
C ILE A 4 15.88 -56.97 10.53
N LEU A 5 15.30 -57.33 11.68
CA LEU A 5 14.02 -56.80 12.15
C LEU A 5 14.13 -55.31 12.57
N THR A 6 15.29 -54.89 13.10
CA THR A 6 15.51 -53.50 13.54
C THR A 6 15.66 -52.54 12.36
N ILE A 7 16.23 -52.98 11.24
CA ILE A 7 16.36 -52.15 10.03
C ILE A 7 15.00 -51.97 9.36
N LEU A 8 14.17 -53.02 9.29
CA LEU A 8 12.83 -52.92 8.70
C LEU A 8 11.91 -51.96 9.50
N PHE A 9 12.03 -51.94 10.83
CA PHE A 9 11.24 -51.08 11.70
C PHE A 9 11.66 -49.60 11.68
N LEU A 10 12.90 -49.30 11.26
CA LEU A 10 13.44 -47.94 11.20
C LEU A 10 13.26 -47.30 9.82
N VAL A 11 13.18 -48.10 8.76
CA VAL A 11 12.98 -47.60 7.38
C VAL A 11 11.49 -47.43 7.04
N LEU A 12 10.59 -48.24 7.60
CA LEU A 12 9.15 -48.16 7.35
C LEU A 12 8.49 -46.82 7.78
N PRO A 13 8.84 -46.18 8.92
CA PRO A 13 8.24 -44.89 9.28
C PRO A 13 8.83 -43.71 8.47
N VAL A 14 10.01 -43.84 7.87
CA VAL A 14 10.63 -42.75 7.07
C VAL A 14 9.97 -42.63 5.70
N ILE A 15 9.49 -43.73 5.11
CA ILE A 15 8.82 -43.73 3.80
C ILE A 15 7.41 -43.11 3.87
N LEU A 16 6.74 -43.16 5.03
CA LEU A 16 5.39 -42.60 5.21
C LEU A 16 5.35 -41.06 5.32
N ILE A 17 6.47 -40.39 5.59
CA ILE A 17 6.51 -38.92 5.79
C ILE A 17 6.77 -38.19 4.46
N CYS A 18 7.04 -38.91 3.36
CA CYS A 18 7.45 -38.32 2.08
C CYS A 18 6.38 -38.44 0.97
N LEU A 19 5.14 -38.78 1.30
CA LEU A 19 4.05 -38.71 0.34
C LEU A 19 3.65 -37.23 0.16
N PRO A 20 3.68 -36.68 -1.07
CA PRO A 20 3.20 -35.32 -1.30
C PRO A 20 1.75 -35.23 -0.83
N ILE A 21 1.46 -34.25 0.02
CA ILE A 21 0.11 -34.07 0.57
C ILE A 21 -0.73 -33.49 -0.58
N PRO A 22 -1.64 -34.28 -1.19
CA PRO A 22 -2.36 -33.84 -2.39
C PRO A 22 -3.25 -32.62 -2.12
N GLU A 23 -3.67 -32.43 -0.86
CA GLU A 23 -4.41 -31.25 -0.41
C GLU A 23 -3.54 -29.98 -0.44
N PHE A 24 -2.25 -30.08 -0.12
CA PHE A 24 -1.34 -28.94 -0.16
C PHE A 24 -1.01 -28.53 -1.60
N ASP A 25 -0.83 -29.49 -2.50
CA ASP A 25 -0.62 -29.23 -3.93
C ASP A 25 -1.87 -28.60 -4.56
N ALA A 26 -3.06 -29.08 -4.19
CA ALA A 26 -4.32 -28.48 -4.62
C ALA A 26 -4.50 -27.07 -4.06
N PHE A 27 -4.14 -26.85 -2.80
CA PHE A 27 -4.15 -25.53 -2.16
C PHE A 27 -3.19 -24.55 -2.83
N HIS A 28 -1.95 -24.96 -3.11
CA HIS A 28 -0.98 -24.14 -3.84
C HIS A 28 -1.48 -23.80 -5.24
N LYS A 29 -2.04 -24.77 -5.96
CA LYS A 29 -2.64 -24.52 -7.27
C LYS A 29 -3.80 -23.52 -7.19
N GLN A 30 -4.64 -23.61 -6.18
CA GLN A 30 -5.72 -22.64 -5.94
C GLN A 30 -5.19 -21.25 -5.62
N ILE A 31 -4.16 -21.14 -4.76
CA ILE A 31 -3.49 -19.88 -4.48
C ILE A 31 -2.94 -19.28 -5.78
N THR A 32 -2.17 -20.04 -6.56
CA THR A 32 -1.58 -19.54 -7.81
C THR A 32 -2.66 -19.08 -8.80
N LEU A 33 -3.77 -19.80 -8.93
CA LEU A 33 -4.89 -19.39 -9.78
C LEU A 33 -5.58 -18.12 -9.25
N GLN A 34 -5.73 -17.99 -7.94
CA GLN A 34 -6.25 -16.78 -7.32
C GLN A 34 -5.28 -15.61 -7.52
N THR A 35 -3.99 -15.78 -7.24
CA THR A 35 -2.96 -14.77 -7.49
C THR A 35 -2.95 -14.34 -8.96
N ALA A 36 -3.01 -15.27 -9.91
CA ALA A 36 -3.09 -14.96 -11.33
C ALA A 36 -4.37 -14.20 -11.71
N LYS A 37 -5.49 -14.46 -11.03
CA LYS A 37 -6.74 -13.70 -11.20
C LYS A 37 -6.59 -12.25 -10.72
N TRP A 38 -5.81 -12.02 -9.66
CA TRP A 38 -5.59 -10.70 -9.08
C TRP A 38 -4.44 -9.91 -9.73
N GLN A 39 -3.54 -10.58 -10.47
CA GLN A 39 -2.39 -10.00 -11.21
C GLN A 39 -2.75 -9.12 -12.41
N GLY A 40 -3.90 -8.45 -12.40
CA GLY A 40 -4.31 -7.55 -13.47
C GLY A 40 -5.66 -6.85 -13.28
N THR A 41 -6.40 -7.15 -12.20
CA THR A 41 -7.69 -6.50 -11.90
C THR A 41 -7.56 -5.20 -11.10
N HIS A 42 -6.39 -4.94 -10.53
CA HIS A 42 -6.06 -3.68 -9.87
C HIS A 42 -4.65 -3.27 -10.29
N SER A 43 -4.46 -2.97 -11.57
CA SER A 43 -3.52 -1.91 -11.88
C SER A 43 -4.39 -0.66 -11.90
N PRO A 44 -4.33 0.24 -10.89
CA PRO A 44 -4.76 1.60 -11.11
C PRO A 44 -4.18 2.03 -12.46
N GLN A 45 -5.00 2.61 -13.34
CA GLN A 45 -4.45 3.23 -14.53
C GLN A 45 -3.49 4.32 -14.04
N GLU A 46 -2.22 4.03 -14.27
CA GLU A 46 -1.02 4.83 -14.07
C GLU A 46 -1.28 6.27 -14.53
N ASP A 47 -1.34 7.20 -13.59
CA ASP A 47 -1.37 8.62 -13.89
C ASP A 47 0.04 9.17 -13.63
N SER A 48 0.96 8.89 -14.56
CA SER A 48 2.37 9.32 -14.49
C SER A 48 2.54 10.83 -14.74
N ARG A 49 1.50 11.62 -14.51
CA ARG A 49 1.52 13.06 -14.75
C ARG A 49 1.91 13.75 -13.45
N GLU A 50 2.84 14.69 -13.56
CA GLU A 50 3.04 15.68 -12.50
C GLU A 50 1.74 16.45 -12.32
N TYR A 51 1.28 16.59 -11.08
CA TYR A 51 0.07 17.34 -10.77
C TYR A 51 0.38 18.82 -10.61
N GLU A 52 -0.50 19.66 -11.14
CA GLU A 52 -0.45 21.10 -10.94
C GLU A 52 -1.50 21.54 -9.92
N VAL A 53 -1.25 22.65 -9.23
CA VAL A 53 -2.24 23.25 -8.33
C VAL A 53 -3.50 23.60 -9.13
N GLY A 54 -4.64 23.07 -8.69
CA GLY A 54 -5.93 23.22 -9.38
C GLY A 54 -6.37 21.96 -10.14
N ASP A 55 -5.51 20.95 -10.30
CA ASP A 55 -5.90 19.68 -10.89
C ASP A 55 -6.92 18.95 -10.02
N THR A 56 -7.94 18.37 -10.65
CA THR A 56 -8.97 17.59 -9.95
C THR A 56 -8.76 16.11 -10.20
N GLN A 57 -8.83 15.32 -9.13
CA GLN A 57 -8.76 13.86 -9.15
C GLN A 57 -9.85 13.27 -8.26
N THR A 58 -10.37 12.11 -8.64
CA THR A 58 -11.38 11.40 -7.83
C THR A 58 -10.75 10.23 -7.10
N TYR A 59 -10.86 10.23 -5.78
CA TYR A 59 -10.30 9.19 -4.92
C TYR A 59 -11.40 8.31 -4.33
N TRP A 60 -11.07 7.04 -4.08
CA TRP A 60 -11.92 6.16 -3.29
C TRP A 60 -11.75 6.50 -1.81
N SER A 61 -12.84 6.74 -1.11
CA SER A 61 -12.86 7.00 0.33
C SER A 61 -13.90 6.12 1.02
N TRP A 62 -13.78 6.01 2.34
CA TRP A 62 -14.77 5.34 3.15
C TRP A 62 -15.79 6.33 3.71
N ASP A 63 -17.06 6.07 3.43
CA ASP A 63 -18.15 6.69 4.14
C ASP A 63 -18.34 5.99 5.48
N LEU A 64 -17.88 6.66 6.54
CA LEU A 64 -17.98 6.22 7.93
C LEU A 64 -19.29 6.68 8.61
N SER A 65 -20.18 7.39 7.89
CA SER A 65 -21.45 7.85 8.46
C SER A 65 -22.48 6.73 8.62
N ILE A 66 -22.30 5.61 7.92
CA ILE A 66 -23.18 4.44 7.95
C ILE A 66 -22.43 3.17 8.35
N MET A 67 -23.15 2.21 8.95
CA MET A 67 -22.61 0.93 9.39
C MET A 67 -23.33 -0.24 8.69
N PRO A 68 -22.63 -1.12 7.95
CA PRO A 68 -21.18 -1.13 7.73
C PRO A 68 -20.71 0.03 6.81
N PRO A 69 -19.44 0.46 6.92
CA PRO A 69 -18.88 1.48 6.05
C PRO A 69 -19.00 1.11 4.58
N THR A 70 -19.20 2.11 3.73
CA THR A 70 -19.31 1.90 2.28
C THR A 70 -18.22 2.67 1.54
N TRP A 71 -17.88 2.18 0.35
CA TRP A 71 -16.95 2.85 -0.54
C TRP A 71 -17.68 3.93 -1.31
N ILE A 72 -17.15 5.14 -1.27
CA ILE A 72 -17.63 6.27 -2.08
C ILE A 72 -16.48 6.84 -2.89
N GLN A 73 -16.83 7.58 -3.94
CA GLN A 73 -15.87 8.33 -4.73
C GLN A 73 -15.96 9.80 -4.34
N THR A 74 -14.83 10.36 -3.90
CA THR A 74 -14.73 11.75 -3.46
C THR A 74 -13.87 12.54 -4.45
N PRO A 75 -14.43 13.55 -5.13
CA PRO A 75 -13.64 14.46 -5.95
C PRO A 75 -12.80 15.37 -5.04
N ALA A 76 -11.53 15.55 -5.39
CA ALA A 76 -10.60 16.38 -4.67
C ALA A 76 -9.76 17.21 -5.65
N THR A 77 -9.39 18.41 -5.23
CA THR A 77 -8.55 19.33 -6.00
C THR A 77 -7.17 19.45 -5.37
N CYS A 78 -6.11 19.43 -6.18
CA CYS A 78 -4.75 19.70 -5.77
C CYS A 78 -4.62 21.15 -5.30
N ARG A 79 -4.20 21.36 -4.05
CA ARG A 79 -4.05 22.69 -3.42
C ARG A 79 -2.60 23.08 -3.16
N ALA A 80 -1.70 22.11 -3.05
CA ALA A 80 -0.27 22.35 -2.93
C ALA A 80 0.52 21.25 -3.63
N VAL A 81 1.67 21.63 -4.19
CA VAL A 81 2.61 20.77 -4.90
C VAL A 81 3.99 21.01 -4.29
N GLY A 82 4.62 19.95 -3.81
CA GLY A 82 5.96 19.95 -3.20
C GLY A 82 6.95 19.14 -4.01
N GLU A 83 8.15 18.99 -3.46
CA GLU A 83 9.19 18.13 -4.05
C GLU A 83 8.87 16.65 -3.83
N HIS A 84 8.26 16.31 -2.69
CA HIS A 84 8.00 14.93 -2.29
C HIS A 84 6.52 14.58 -2.15
N CYS A 85 5.61 15.56 -2.16
CA CYS A 85 4.17 15.30 -2.01
C CYS A 85 3.26 16.31 -2.72
N TYR A 86 2.04 15.83 -2.98
CA TYR A 86 0.92 16.62 -3.45
C TYR A 86 -0.19 16.63 -2.39
N VAL A 87 -0.78 17.80 -2.14
CA VAL A 87 -1.89 17.92 -1.17
C VAL A 87 -3.20 18.10 -1.91
N PHE A 88 -4.03 17.05 -1.90
CA PHE A 88 -5.38 17.07 -2.43
C PHE A 88 -6.40 17.31 -1.32
N VAL A 89 -7.35 18.20 -1.56
CA VAL A 89 -8.44 18.49 -0.62
C VAL A 89 -9.76 18.17 -1.29
N ALA A 90 -10.60 17.40 -0.59
CA ALA A 90 -11.94 17.07 -1.04
C ALA A 90 -12.76 18.34 -1.30
N ASP A 91 -13.41 18.41 -2.46
CA ASP A 91 -14.05 19.64 -2.93
C ASP A 91 -15.20 20.09 -2.01
N ASP A 92 -15.88 19.13 -1.39
CA ASP A 92 -16.98 19.34 -0.45
C ASP A 92 -16.51 19.77 0.96
N GLN A 93 -15.20 19.77 1.23
CA GLN A 93 -14.63 20.20 2.51
C GLN A 93 -13.92 21.56 2.42
N TRP A 94 -13.69 22.06 1.20
CA TRP A 94 -12.99 23.31 0.95
C TRP A 94 -13.79 24.52 1.45
N ASN A 95 -13.17 25.36 2.28
CA ASN A 95 -13.78 26.47 3.03
C ASN A 95 -14.89 26.04 4.02
N ILE A 96 -14.95 24.76 4.38
CA ILE A 96 -15.86 24.25 5.41
C ILE A 96 -15.03 23.76 6.61
N ASN A 97 -14.14 22.79 6.37
CA ASN A 97 -13.26 22.21 7.39
C ASN A 97 -11.77 22.36 7.06
N MET A 98 -11.46 22.83 5.86
CA MET A 98 -10.09 23.03 5.37
C MET A 98 -10.07 24.27 4.50
N ASP A 99 -9.12 25.17 4.72
CA ASP A 99 -8.84 26.30 3.84
C ASP A 99 -7.38 26.34 3.40
N GLN A 100 -6.99 27.39 2.66
CA GLN A 100 -5.63 27.52 2.17
C GLN A 100 -4.61 27.65 3.29
N SER A 101 -4.96 28.36 4.38
CA SER A 101 -4.05 28.53 5.50
C SER A 101 -3.78 27.20 6.22
N ASP A 102 -4.80 26.34 6.32
CA ASP A 102 -4.63 25.00 6.88
C ASP A 102 -3.75 24.13 5.97
N VAL A 103 -3.95 24.20 4.65
CA VAL A 103 -3.11 23.50 3.67
C VAL A 103 -1.66 23.96 3.77
N ASP A 104 -1.42 25.25 3.88
CA ASP A 104 -0.07 25.82 3.97
C ASP A 104 0.66 25.31 5.23
N ILE A 105 -0.06 25.16 6.35
CA ILE A 105 0.51 24.61 7.59
C ILE A 105 0.89 23.14 7.41
N VAL A 106 -0.02 22.31 6.88
CA VAL A 106 0.25 20.88 6.66
C VAL A 106 1.41 20.70 5.68
N PHE A 107 1.36 21.42 4.57
CA PHE A 107 2.39 21.38 3.54
C PHE A 107 3.77 21.74 4.09
N ASN A 108 3.85 22.81 4.88
CA ASN A 108 5.10 23.24 5.50
C ASN A 108 5.70 22.18 6.42
N TYR A 109 4.87 21.46 7.19
CA TYR A 109 5.37 20.38 8.07
C TYR A 109 5.80 19.11 7.32
N LEU A 110 5.20 18.85 6.16
CA LEU A 110 5.54 17.69 5.35
C LEU A 110 6.84 17.91 4.56
N GLU A 111 7.01 19.09 3.98
CA GLU A 111 8.11 19.39 3.05
C GLU A 111 9.26 20.16 3.68
N ASN A 112 8.99 21.22 4.45
CA ASN A 112 10.01 22.21 4.78
C ASN A 112 10.60 22.04 6.18
N GLU A 113 9.76 21.79 7.19
CA GLU A 113 10.20 21.76 8.58
C GLU A 113 9.46 20.74 9.43
N THR A 114 10.05 20.38 10.55
CA THR A 114 9.42 19.58 11.59
C THR A 114 9.50 20.35 12.91
N MET A 115 8.80 19.88 13.94
CA MET A 115 8.91 20.47 15.28
C MET A 115 10.34 20.47 15.85
N ASN A 116 11.24 19.64 15.31
CA ASN A 116 12.60 19.44 15.81
C ASN A 116 13.69 19.96 14.86
N SER A 117 13.36 20.30 13.61
CA SER A 117 14.32 20.75 12.60
C SER A 117 13.66 21.71 11.61
N THR A 118 14.34 22.79 11.25
CA THR A 118 13.92 23.72 10.19
C THR A 118 14.59 23.43 8.85
N ASP A 119 15.40 22.38 8.78
CA ASP A 119 16.24 22.10 7.62
C ASP A 119 15.56 21.13 6.63
N TYR A 120 14.54 20.41 7.10
CA TYR A 120 13.82 19.40 6.32
C TYR A 120 12.44 19.11 6.93
N GLY A 121 11.47 18.77 6.08
CA GLY A 121 10.15 18.32 6.48
C GLY A 121 10.10 16.86 6.93
N ALA A 122 8.91 16.41 7.30
CA ALA A 122 8.70 15.04 7.77
C ALA A 122 9.06 13.98 6.71
N ILE A 123 8.83 14.26 5.42
CA ILE A 123 9.07 13.29 4.35
C ILE A 123 10.56 13.10 4.11
N GLU A 124 11.30 14.20 3.93
CA GLU A 124 12.75 14.17 3.78
C GLU A 124 13.44 13.56 5.02
N MET A 125 12.91 13.80 6.22
CA MET A 125 13.39 13.11 7.43
C MET A 125 13.24 11.59 7.35
N ASP A 126 12.08 11.12 6.85
CA ASP A 126 11.77 9.70 6.70
C ASP A 126 12.69 9.07 5.65
N ILE A 127 12.88 9.74 4.51
CA ILE A 127 13.79 9.32 3.44
C ILE A 127 15.22 9.15 3.98
N ASN A 128 15.70 10.12 4.76
CA ASN A 128 17.04 10.08 5.34
C ASN A 128 17.24 8.93 6.34
N LEU A 129 16.18 8.50 7.04
CA LEU A 129 16.26 7.47 8.08
C LEU A 129 15.97 6.06 7.56
N PHE A 130 14.98 5.93 6.66
CA PHE A 130 14.46 4.66 6.19
C PHE A 130 14.85 4.32 4.74
N GLY A 131 15.33 5.30 3.98
CA GLY A 131 15.69 5.15 2.58
C GLY A 131 14.67 5.81 1.63
N PRO A 132 14.95 5.81 0.32
CA PRO A 132 14.09 6.48 -0.66
C PRO A 132 12.69 5.87 -0.70
N ILE A 133 11.70 6.70 -1.05
CA ILE A 133 10.33 6.27 -1.29
C ILE A 133 10.36 5.22 -2.43
N PRO A 134 9.83 4.00 -2.21
CA PRO A 134 9.87 2.96 -3.22
C PRO A 134 8.91 3.27 -4.38
N ASP A 135 9.44 3.79 -5.48
CA ASP A 135 8.68 4.08 -6.72
C ASP A 135 8.50 2.82 -7.60
N GLU A 136 9.37 1.80 -7.45
CA GLU A 136 9.42 0.62 -8.33
C GLU A 136 8.20 -0.33 -8.22
N ILE A 137 7.32 -0.15 -7.23
CA ILE A 137 6.21 -1.07 -6.94
C ILE A 137 4.88 -0.56 -7.50
N ASP A 138 4.68 0.76 -7.53
CA ASP A 138 3.45 1.44 -7.90
C ASP A 138 3.61 2.53 -8.97
N ASN A 139 4.84 2.92 -9.35
CA ASN A 139 5.13 3.95 -10.36
C ASN A 139 4.31 5.24 -10.16
N ASP A 140 4.14 5.69 -8.90
CA ASP A 140 3.48 6.95 -8.61
C ASP A 140 4.48 8.12 -8.62
N PRO A 141 4.18 9.23 -9.33
CA PRO A 141 5.07 10.38 -9.39
C PRO A 141 5.14 11.16 -8.06
#